data_AF-A0A835F4Z8-F1
#
_entry.id   AF-A0A835F4Z8-F1
#
_cell.length_a   1.000
_cell.length_b   1.000
_cell.length_c   1.000
_cell.angle_alpha   90.00
_cell.angle_beta   90.00
_cell.angle_gamma   90.00
#
_symmetry.space_group_name_H-M   'P 1'
#
loop_
_entity.id
_entity.type
_entity.pdbx_description
1 polymer ?
#
loop_
_entity_poly.entity_id
_entity_poly.type
_entity_poly.pdbx_seq_one_letter_code
_entity_poly.pdbx_strand_id
1 'polypeptide(L)'
;MAPSLLAAAGSPFLVAGSSSSRRPLGAAPTRRVSLRVAALKYDPTKVAPQSDRVLVRLEQIPEKSAGGVLLPKSAVKFERYLMGEILSIGADVSEVEAGKKVLFSDINAYEVDLGTDEKHCFCRESDLLAVVE
;
A
#
# COMPACT_ATOMS: atom_id res chain seq x y z
N MET A 1 6.02 27.35 -71.85
CA MET A 1 4.76 27.68 -72.55
C MET A 1 3.61 27.43 -71.59
N ALA A 2 2.96 28.50 -71.14
CA ALA A 2 1.66 28.45 -70.48
C ALA A 2 0.56 28.04 -71.49
N PRO A 3 -0.70 27.80 -71.07
CA PRO A 3 -1.58 28.95 -70.83
C PRO A 3 -2.51 28.83 -69.61
N SER A 4 -2.79 30.02 -69.10
CA SER A 4 -3.81 30.46 -68.16
C SER A 4 -5.17 30.69 -68.83
N LEU A 5 -6.28 30.38 -68.14
CA LEU A 5 -7.64 30.97 -68.26
C LEU A 5 -8.33 30.70 -66.90
N LEU A 6 -8.66 31.62 -65.99
CA LEU A 6 -9.33 32.94 -65.96
C LEU A 6 -10.84 32.90 -66.28
N ALA A 7 -11.61 33.60 -65.43
CA ALA A 7 -13.06 33.91 -65.44
C ALA A 7 -13.97 32.93 -64.66
N ALA A 8 -14.97 33.34 -63.86
CA ALA A 8 -15.47 34.65 -63.44
C ALA A 8 -16.50 34.51 -62.29
N ALA A 9 -16.56 35.55 -61.45
CA ALA A 9 -17.74 36.27 -60.93
C ALA A 9 -18.94 35.54 -60.27
N GLY A 10 -19.34 36.05 -59.09
CA GLY A 10 -20.67 35.82 -58.51
C GLY A 10 -20.77 36.04 -56.99
N SER A 11 -20.75 37.31 -56.56
CA SER A 11 -21.15 37.81 -55.23
C SER A 11 -22.69 37.65 -54.99
N PRO A 12 -23.28 38.07 -53.86
CA PRO A 12 -22.86 38.06 -52.44
C PRO A 12 -24.02 37.60 -51.50
N PHE A 13 -23.87 37.83 -50.19
CA PHE A 13 -24.97 38.03 -49.22
C PHE A 13 -25.81 36.82 -48.80
N LEU A 14 -25.54 36.31 -47.59
CA LEU A 14 -26.56 36.05 -46.58
C LEU A 14 -25.96 36.22 -45.17
N VAL A 15 -26.10 37.43 -44.62
CA VAL A 15 -25.97 37.68 -43.18
C VAL A 15 -27.31 37.30 -42.55
N ALA A 16 -27.34 36.18 -41.83
CA ALA A 16 -28.46 35.80 -40.98
C ALA A 16 -28.18 36.29 -39.55
N GLY A 17 -29.00 37.23 -39.10
CA GLY A 17 -28.98 37.73 -37.73
C GLY A 17 -29.85 36.91 -36.78
N SER A 18 -29.59 37.19 -35.49
CA SER A 18 -30.47 37.05 -34.32
C SER A 18 -30.54 35.70 -33.59
N SER A 19 -30.03 35.78 -32.35
CA SER A 19 -30.63 35.29 -31.10
C SER A 19 -31.06 33.84 -31.02
N SER A 20 -30.31 33.05 -30.25
CA SER A 20 -30.88 32.23 -29.18
C SER A 20 -29.80 31.74 -28.24
N SER A 21 -30.01 32.02 -26.96
CA SER A 21 -29.20 31.67 -25.80
C SER A 21 -28.74 30.21 -25.80
N ARG A 22 -27.42 29.98 -25.73
CA ARG A 22 -26.88 28.75 -25.15
C ARG A 22 -25.92 29.15 -24.05
N ARG A 23 -26.42 29.17 -22.82
CA ARG A 23 -25.58 29.21 -21.63
C ARG A 23 -24.84 27.88 -21.59
N PRO A 24 -23.50 27.82 -21.59
CA PRO A 24 -22.82 26.60 -21.25
C PRO A 24 -23.10 26.34 -19.78
N LEU A 25 -23.72 25.19 -19.47
CA LEU A 25 -23.83 24.69 -18.12
C LEU A 25 -22.40 24.40 -17.64
N GLY A 26 -21.84 25.32 -16.88
CA GLY A 26 -20.54 25.14 -16.22
C GLY A 26 -20.65 23.93 -15.31
N ALA A 27 -19.85 22.90 -15.59
CA ALA A 27 -19.71 21.75 -14.72
C ALA A 27 -19.28 22.25 -13.33
N ALA A 28 -20.14 22.05 -12.33
CA ALA A 28 -19.81 22.32 -10.95
C ALA A 28 -18.55 21.53 -10.59
N PRO A 29 -17.51 22.14 -9.99
CA PRO A 29 -16.37 21.38 -9.52
C PRO A 29 -16.86 20.49 -8.38
N THR A 30 -17.07 19.21 -8.67
CA THR A 30 -17.21 18.18 -7.65
C THR A 30 -15.89 18.19 -6.88
N ARG A 31 -15.89 18.90 -5.75
CA ARG A 31 -14.77 18.98 -4.82
C ARG A 31 -14.64 17.59 -4.20
N ARG A 32 -13.97 16.68 -4.91
CA ARG A 32 -13.55 15.39 -4.38
C ARG A 32 -12.64 15.69 -3.20
N VAL A 33 -13.20 15.57 -2.00
CA VAL A 33 -12.41 15.56 -0.77
C VAL A 33 -11.61 14.26 -0.81
N SER A 34 -10.40 14.33 -1.34
CA SER A 34 -9.42 13.27 -1.19
C SER A 34 -9.00 13.28 0.28
N LEU A 35 -9.62 12.41 1.08
CA LEU A 35 -9.12 12.13 2.42
C LEU A 35 -7.73 11.53 2.26
N ARG A 36 -6.69 12.35 2.50
CA ARG A 36 -5.33 11.87 2.65
C ARG A 36 -5.31 11.12 3.98
N VAL A 37 -5.42 9.79 3.92
CA VAL A 37 -5.13 8.94 5.07
C VAL A 37 -3.64 9.14 5.36
N ALA A 38 -3.35 9.96 6.38
CA ALA A 38 -2.01 10.08 6.91
C ALA A 38 -1.64 8.72 7.50
N ALA A 39 -0.44 8.21 7.18
CA ALA A 39 0.12 7.04 7.82
C ALA A 39 0.06 7.25 9.34
N LEU A 40 -0.76 6.46 10.01
CA LEU A 40 -0.97 6.56 11.44
C LEU A 40 0.31 6.04 12.12
N LYS A 41 1.20 6.95 12.51
CA LYS A 41 2.37 6.63 13.33
C LYS A 41 1.89 6.25 14.72
N TYR A 42 1.82 4.95 14.99
CA TYR A 42 1.52 4.43 16.33
C TYR A 42 2.74 3.69 16.84
N ASP A 43 3.07 3.92 18.12
CA ASP A 43 4.15 3.18 18.76
C ASP A 43 3.73 1.70 18.89
N PRO A 44 4.54 0.73 18.45
CA PRO A 44 4.14 -0.68 18.43
C PRO A 44 3.85 -1.22 19.83
N THR A 45 4.48 -0.68 20.87
CA THR A 45 4.22 -1.03 22.28
C THR A 45 2.86 -0.54 22.80
N LYS A 46 2.23 0.44 22.13
CA LYS A 46 0.89 0.95 22.47
C LYS A 46 -0.22 0.24 21.70
N VAL A 47 0.14 -0.65 20.77
CA VAL A 47 -0.81 -1.41 19.96
C VAL A 47 -1.11 -2.72 20.66
N ALA A 48 -2.30 -2.80 21.26
CA ALA A 48 -2.84 -4.04 21.81
C ALA A 48 -3.69 -4.74 20.74
N PRO A 49 -3.33 -5.96 20.31
CA PRO A 49 -4.17 -6.76 19.44
C PRO A 49 -5.50 -7.07 20.16
N GLN A 50 -6.58 -7.20 19.39
CA GLN A 50 -7.84 -7.72 19.93
C GLN A 50 -7.96 -9.21 19.67
N SER A 51 -8.82 -9.87 20.45
CA SER A 51 -9.10 -11.31 20.39
C SER A 51 -7.85 -12.17 20.63
N ASP A 52 -7.72 -13.23 19.83
CA ASP A 52 -6.66 -14.22 19.69
C ASP A 52 -5.46 -13.74 18.85
N ARG A 53 -5.35 -12.44 18.57
CA ARG A 53 -4.29 -11.90 17.71
C ARG A 53 -3.01 -11.63 18.49
N VAL A 54 -1.88 -11.75 17.80
CA VAL A 54 -0.54 -11.49 18.31
C VAL A 54 0.16 -10.53 17.36
N LEU A 55 0.82 -9.51 17.92
CA LEU A 55 1.67 -8.59 17.16
C LEU A 55 3.11 -9.10 17.18
N VAL A 56 3.64 -9.38 16.00
CA VAL A 56 5.00 -9.88 15.81
C VAL A 56 5.81 -8.86 15.02
N ARG A 57 7.03 -8.60 15.51
CA ARG A 57 8.06 -7.85 14.81
C ARG A 57 8.91 -8.83 14.01
N LEU A 58 9.05 -8.58 12.71
CA LEU A 58 9.88 -9.40 11.83
C LEU A 58 11.35 -9.06 12.02
N GLU A 59 12.20 -10.08 12.14
CA GLU A 59 13.65 -9.88 12.17
C GLU A 59 14.17 -9.48 10.78
N GLN A 60 15.12 -8.53 10.73
CA GLN A 60 15.79 -8.16 9.50
C GLN A 60 16.90 -9.16 9.18
N ILE A 61 16.89 -9.69 7.95
CA ILE A 61 17.92 -10.63 7.51
C ILE A 61 19.25 -9.92 7.22
N PRO A 62 20.40 -10.48 7.64
CA PRO A 62 21.71 -10.02 7.20
C PRO A 62 21.89 -10.15 5.67
N GLU A 63 22.35 -9.08 5.01
CA GLU A 63 22.57 -9.06 3.55
C GLU A 63 23.67 -10.03 3.07
N LYS A 64 24.49 -10.53 4.01
CA LYS A 64 25.60 -11.44 3.75
C LYS A 64 25.31 -12.80 4.38
N SER A 65 25.41 -13.86 3.58
CA SER A 65 25.42 -15.22 4.09
C SER A 65 26.67 -15.48 4.94
N ALA A 66 26.64 -16.49 5.80
CA ALA A 66 27.78 -16.91 6.63
C ALA A 66 29.06 -17.18 5.82
N GLY A 67 28.93 -17.53 4.53
CA GLY A 67 30.04 -17.72 3.58
C GLY A 67 30.57 -16.45 2.91
N GLY A 68 30.10 -15.26 3.27
CA GLY A 68 30.55 -13.97 2.70
C GLY A 68 29.97 -13.64 1.32
N VAL A 69 29.07 -14.45 0.79
CA VAL A 69 28.37 -14.20 -0.49
C VAL A 69 27.23 -13.22 -0.27
N LEU A 70 27.15 -12.19 -1.11
CA LEU A 70 26.04 -11.24 -1.15
C LEU A 70 24.82 -11.94 -1.74
N LEU A 71 23.75 -12.07 -0.96
CA LEU A 71 22.52 -12.70 -1.42
C LEU A 71 21.65 -11.70 -2.20
N PRO A 72 21.06 -12.09 -3.35
CA PRO A 72 20.08 -11.25 -4.02
C PRO A 72 18.81 -11.12 -3.18
N LYS A 73 18.17 -9.95 -3.24
CA LYS A 73 16.96 -9.62 -2.44
C LYS A 73 15.80 -10.61 -2.61
N SER A 74 15.78 -11.41 -3.68
CA SER A 74 14.80 -12.47 -3.98
C SER A 74 15.06 -13.78 -3.23
N ALA A 75 16.32 -14.21 -3.09
CA ALA A 75 16.68 -15.44 -2.38
C ALA A 75 16.37 -15.34 -0.87
N VAL A 76 16.53 -14.13 -0.34
CA VAL A 76 16.35 -13.81 1.07
C VAL A 76 14.88 -13.83 1.50
N LYS A 77 13.90 -14.10 0.62
CA LYS A 77 12.47 -14.10 1.01
C LYS A 77 12.01 -15.39 1.69
N PHE A 78 12.61 -16.54 1.38
CA PHE A 78 12.16 -17.82 1.90
C PHE A 78 12.43 -18.01 3.40
N GLU A 79 13.51 -17.42 3.91
CA GLU A 79 13.86 -17.48 5.35
C GLU A 79 13.21 -16.35 6.18
N ARG A 80 12.69 -15.31 5.52
CA ARG A 80 12.35 -14.00 6.13
C ARG A 80 11.05 -13.95 6.90
N TYR A 81 10.13 -14.86 6.62
CA TYR A 81 8.73 -14.71 7.03
C TYR A 81 8.26 -15.77 8.00
N LEU A 82 9.18 -16.62 8.46
CA LEU A 82 8.84 -17.68 9.40
C LEU A 82 9.27 -17.35 10.83
N MET A 83 10.17 -16.37 11.06
CA MET A 83 10.67 -16.04 12.40
C MET A 83 10.44 -14.57 12.77
N GLY A 84 10.05 -14.33 14.02
CA GLY A 84 9.88 -12.98 14.55
C GLY A 84 9.77 -12.96 16.07
N GLU A 85 9.80 -11.76 16.64
CA GLU A 85 9.68 -11.51 18.08
C GLU A 85 8.29 -10.98 18.41
N ILE A 86 7.67 -11.50 19.47
CA ILE A 86 6.36 -11.03 19.91
C ILE A 86 6.51 -9.72 20.67
N LEU A 87 5.80 -8.67 20.23
CA LEU A 87 5.76 -7.40 20.95
C LEU A 87 4.58 -7.31 21.91
N SER A 88 3.40 -7.75 21.45
CA SER A 88 2.17 -7.65 22.23
C SER A 88 1.20 -8.76 21.86
N ILE A 89 0.34 -9.08 22.82
CA ILE A 89 -0.53 -10.24 22.81
C ILE A 89 -1.97 -9.76 23.05
N GLY A 90 -2.92 -10.39 22.37
CA GLY A 90 -4.35 -10.15 22.56
C GLY A 90 -4.88 -10.73 23.87
N ALA A 91 -6.10 -10.33 24.24
CA ALA A 91 -6.67 -10.68 25.55
C ALA A 91 -6.95 -12.19 25.72
N ASP A 92 -7.15 -12.91 24.61
CA ASP A 92 -7.59 -14.32 24.64
C ASP A 92 -6.43 -15.32 24.48
N VAL A 93 -5.20 -14.84 24.31
CA VAL A 93 -4.00 -15.67 24.08
C VAL A 93 -3.29 -15.90 25.40
N SER A 94 -3.04 -17.16 25.76
CA SER A 94 -2.42 -17.53 27.04
C SER A 94 -1.22 -18.46 26.90
N GLU A 95 -1.00 -19.04 25.72
CA GLU A 95 0.06 -20.02 25.49
C GLU A 95 1.44 -19.37 25.24
N VAL A 96 1.47 -18.06 24.97
CA VAL A 96 2.68 -17.35 24.52
C VAL A 96 2.92 -16.08 25.34
N GLU A 97 4.18 -15.66 25.44
CA GLU A 97 4.61 -14.48 26.20
C GLU A 97 5.26 -13.44 25.29
N ALA A 98 5.10 -12.16 25.63
CA ALA A 98 5.74 -11.07 24.92
C ALA A 98 7.27 -11.11 25.12
N GLY A 99 8.03 -10.80 24.07
CA GLY A 99 9.50 -10.84 24.05
C GLY A 99 10.09 -12.19 23.65
N LYS A 100 9.28 -13.22 23.38
CA LYS A 100 9.76 -14.50 22.86
C LYS A 100 9.87 -14.49 21.34
N LYS A 101 10.82 -15.28 20.83
CA LYS A 101 10.93 -15.56 19.41
C LYS A 101 10.00 -16.70 19.04
N VAL A 102 9.26 -16.53 17.96
CA VAL A 102 8.30 -17.53 17.48
C VAL A 102 8.48 -17.81 16.02
N LEU A 103 8.18 -19.05 15.67
CA LEU A 103 8.01 -19.51 14.31
C LEU A 103 6.52 -19.49 13.96
N PHE A 104 6.16 -18.88 12.85
CA PHE A 104 4.76 -18.76 12.42
C PHE A 104 4.62 -18.95 10.91
N SER A 105 3.41 -19.28 10.48
CA SER A 105 3.10 -19.42 9.05
C SER A 105 2.73 -18.06 8.43
N ASP A 106 3.16 -17.83 7.18
CA ASP A 106 2.91 -16.59 6.44
C ASP A 106 1.49 -16.49 5.85
N ILE A 107 0.75 -17.60 5.85
CA ILE A 107 -0.57 -17.74 5.21
C ILE A 107 -1.60 -16.72 5.73
N ASN A 108 -1.54 -16.41 7.02
CA ASN A 108 -2.49 -15.52 7.70
C ASN A 108 -1.82 -14.31 8.35
N ALA A 109 -0.56 -14.03 7.99
CA ALA A 109 0.18 -12.91 8.53
C ALA A 109 -0.22 -11.60 7.82
N TYR A 110 -0.86 -10.69 8.55
CA TYR A 110 -1.22 -9.36 8.03
C TYR A 110 -0.08 -8.38 8.27
N GLU A 111 0.64 -7.97 7.22
CA GLU A 111 1.69 -6.95 7.31
C GLU A 111 1.05 -5.57 7.56
N VAL A 112 1.55 -4.87 8.58
CA VAL A 112 1.08 -3.54 8.97
C VAL A 112 2.27 -2.61 9.16
N ASP A 113 2.21 -1.45 8.52
CA ASP A 113 3.19 -0.39 8.69
C ASP A 113 2.73 0.56 9.81
N LEU A 114 3.34 0.42 10.99
CA LEU A 114 3.05 1.28 12.15
C LEU A 114 3.79 2.64 12.11
N GLY A 115 4.45 2.95 10.98
CA GLY A 115 5.23 4.17 10.80
C GLY A 115 6.65 4.09 11.36
N THR A 116 7.08 2.90 11.77
CA THR A 116 8.46 2.51 12.08
C THR A 116 9.14 1.93 10.84
N ASP A 117 10.48 1.93 10.79
CA ASP A 117 11.27 1.30 9.71
C ASP A 117 11.23 -0.24 9.75
N GLU A 118 10.65 -0.79 10.82
CA GLU A 118 10.52 -2.22 11.08
C GLU A 118 9.18 -2.75 10.56
N LYS A 119 9.23 -3.94 9.96
CA LYS A 119 8.04 -4.63 9.47
C LYS A 119 7.35 -5.36 10.61
N HIS A 120 6.06 -5.11 10.74
CA HIS A 120 5.22 -5.74 11.75
C HIS A 120 4.17 -6.59 11.06
N CYS A 121 3.80 -7.70 11.69
CA CYS A 121 2.69 -8.52 11.26
C CYS A 121 1.75 -8.85 12.42
N PHE A 122 0.46 -8.94 12.10
CA PHE A 122 -0.52 -9.58 12.98
C PHE A 122 -0.72 -11.03 12.56
N CYS A 123 -0.56 -11.93 13.52
CA CYS A 123 -0.84 -13.35 13.37
C CYS A 123 -1.92 -13.76 14.36
N ARG A 124 -2.61 -14.87 14.12
CA ARG A 124 -3.44 -15.51 15.16
C ARG A 124 -2.60 -16.49 15.95
N GLU A 125 -3.03 -16.78 17.17
CA GLU A 125 -2.42 -17.82 18.00
C GLU A 125 -2.38 -19.18 17.28
N SER A 126 -3.44 -19.54 16.54
CA SER A 126 -3.52 -20.81 15.79
C SER A 126 -2.47 -20.97 14.68
N ASP A 127 -1.86 -19.88 14.23
CA ASP A 127 -0.88 -19.87 13.14
C ASP A 127 0.57 -19.89 13.64
N LEU A 128 0.76 -19.83 14.97
CA LEU A 128 2.05 -19.99 15.62
C LEU A 128 2.42 -21.47 15.66
N LEU A 129 3.58 -21.81 15.09
CA LEU A 129 4.05 -23.18 14.93
C LEU A 129 4.91 -23.63 16.11
N ALA A 130 5.81 -22.76 16.58
CA ALA A 130 6.71 -23.07 17.68
C ALA A 130 7.24 -21.80 18.37
N VAL A 131 7.59 -21.92 19.65
CA VAL A 131 8.38 -20.93 20.38
C VAL A 131 9.85 -21.37 20.35
N VAL A 132 10.76 -20.44 20.05
CA VAL A 132 12.20 -20.67 20.05
C VAL A 132 12.76 -20.17 21.39
N GLU A 133 13.32 -21.09 22.19
CA GLU A 133 14.02 -20.80 23.46
C GLU A 133 15.52 -20.59 23.26
#